data_AF-C0CKW7-F1
#
_entry.id   AF-C0CKW7-F1
#
_cell.length_a   1.000
_cell.length_b   1.000
_cell.length_c   1.000
_cell.angle_alpha   90.00
_cell.angle_beta   90.00
_cell.angle_gamma   90.00
#
_symmetry.space_group_name_H-M   'P 1'
#
loop_
_entity.id
_entity.type
_entity.pdbx_description
1 polymer ?
#
loop_
_entity_poly.entity_id
_entity_poly.type
_entity_poly.pdbx_seq_one_letter_code
_entity_poly.pdbx_strand_id
1 'polypeptide(L)'
;MASSGSFSGSIRDGHYKLRVDWSQSKNVSANTSTITCKLYLVNDWSLSISGRSDNTCTIDGSAQTFSSPAISSTGTHLLATVSRTVNHASDGSKTLTISAVFQIRATISGTYYGTISASANITLDSIPRASSVSAGNMTLGSAGKINISRASSSFTHTLTYSFGNTSGTIATKTTATSVSWTPSLSLANQIPNATSGTCTITCT
;
A
#
# COMPACT_ATOMS: atom_id res chain seq x y z
N MET A 1 -6.13 7.56 -0.74
CA MET A 1 -4.88 6.87 -0.38
C MET A 1 -4.01 7.87 0.37
N ALA A 2 -3.28 7.44 1.39
CA ALA A 2 -2.35 8.28 2.11
C ALA A 2 -1.10 7.50 2.56
N SER A 3 0.03 8.19 2.67
CA SER A 3 1.29 7.67 3.24
C SER A 3 1.47 8.06 4.71
N SER A 4 0.59 8.88 5.26
CA SER A 4 0.51 9.19 6.68
C SER A 4 -0.87 9.75 7.06
N GLY A 5 -1.16 9.79 8.35
CA GLY A 5 -2.38 10.38 8.87
C GLY A 5 -2.45 10.35 10.39
N SER A 6 -3.56 10.85 10.92
CA SER A 6 -3.83 10.83 12.37
C SER A 6 -5.30 10.48 12.62
N PHE A 7 -5.56 9.76 13.70
CA PHE A 7 -6.90 9.52 14.22
C PHE A 7 -6.86 9.46 15.75
N SER A 8 -8.02 9.59 16.38
CA SER A 8 -8.07 9.59 17.84
C SER A 8 -9.41 9.13 18.39
N GLY A 9 -9.38 8.62 19.63
CA GLY A 9 -10.56 8.51 20.48
C GLY A 9 -10.33 9.27 21.78
N SER A 10 -11.40 9.61 22.48
CA SER A 10 -11.30 10.42 23.69
C SER A 10 -12.35 10.02 24.73
N ILE A 11 -12.07 10.42 25.97
CA ILE A 11 -13.00 10.35 27.10
C ILE A 11 -13.21 11.75 27.66
N ARG A 12 -14.22 11.92 28.53
CA ARG A 12 -14.52 13.15 29.25
C ARG A 12 -14.48 14.37 28.33
N ASP A 13 -15.37 14.37 27.32
CA ASP A 13 -15.59 15.47 26.39
C ASP A 13 -14.34 15.95 25.62
N GLY A 14 -13.35 15.08 25.45
CA GLY A 14 -12.16 15.38 24.67
C GLY A 14 -10.95 15.82 25.49
N HIS A 15 -11.09 15.99 26.81
CA HIS A 15 -10.00 16.42 27.70
C HIS A 15 -8.86 15.40 27.80
N TYR A 16 -9.12 14.14 27.47
CA TYR A 16 -8.10 13.10 27.35
C TYR A 16 -8.31 12.35 26.05
N LYS A 17 -7.34 12.48 25.14
CA LYS A 17 -7.40 11.95 23.78
C LYS A 17 -6.24 10.99 23.54
N LEU A 18 -6.54 9.75 23.17
CA LEU A 18 -5.56 8.83 22.59
C LEU A 18 -5.45 9.15 21.10
N ARG A 19 -4.34 9.80 20.71
CA ARG A 19 -4.04 10.11 19.30
C ARG A 19 -3.04 9.11 18.75
N VAL A 20 -3.30 8.63 17.54
CA VAL A 20 -2.38 7.75 16.81
C VAL A 20 -1.98 8.47 15.52
N ASP A 21 -0.72 8.85 15.44
CA ASP A 21 -0.12 9.39 14.21
C ASP A 21 0.57 8.22 13.50
N TRP A 22 0.17 7.92 12.28
CA TRP A 22 0.71 6.80 11.52
C TRP A 22 1.40 7.26 10.24
N SER A 23 2.39 6.48 9.79
CA SER A 23 3.08 6.66 8.51
C SER A 23 3.40 5.32 7.85
N GLN A 24 3.60 5.37 6.54
CA GLN A 24 3.93 4.27 5.66
C GLN A 24 5.33 4.45 5.06
N SER A 25 6.16 3.41 5.12
CA SER A 25 7.39 3.28 4.34
C SER A 25 7.29 2.07 3.40
N LYS A 26 7.34 2.30 2.09
CA LYS A 26 7.12 1.25 1.08
C LYS A 26 8.41 0.50 0.76
N ASN A 27 8.28 -0.81 0.56
CA ASN A 27 9.26 -1.65 -0.13
C ASN A 27 8.64 -2.15 -1.45
N VAL A 28 9.00 -1.48 -2.55
CA VAL A 28 8.39 -1.72 -3.87
C VAL A 28 8.71 -3.12 -4.41
N SER A 29 9.94 -3.60 -4.22
CA SER A 29 10.37 -4.91 -4.73
C SER A 29 9.69 -6.05 -3.97
N ALA A 30 9.59 -5.93 -2.63
CA ALA A 30 8.94 -6.94 -1.79
C ALA A 30 7.40 -6.84 -1.79
N ASN A 31 6.82 -5.78 -2.36
CA ASN A 31 5.38 -5.49 -2.30
C ASN A 31 4.83 -5.41 -0.85
N THR A 32 5.61 -4.78 0.04
CA THR A 32 5.27 -4.60 1.45
C THR A 32 5.37 -3.14 1.87
N SER A 33 4.75 -2.79 3.00
CA SER A 33 4.97 -1.51 3.67
C SER A 33 5.23 -1.72 5.15
N THR A 34 6.16 -0.95 5.71
CA THR A 34 6.29 -0.79 7.17
C THR A 34 5.40 0.35 7.62
N ILE A 35 4.42 0.03 8.45
CA ILE A 35 3.57 0.99 9.14
C ILE A 35 4.23 1.34 10.46
N THR A 36 4.32 2.62 10.77
CA THR A 36 4.80 3.13 12.06
C THR A 36 3.72 3.97 12.70
N CYS A 37 3.34 3.65 13.93
CA CYS A 37 2.37 4.35 14.74
C CYS A 37 3.07 5.00 15.93
N LYS A 38 2.93 6.32 16.07
CA LYS A 38 3.27 7.04 17.30
C LYS A 38 1.98 7.28 18.07
N LEU A 39 1.92 6.75 19.29
CA LEU A 39 0.75 6.81 20.15
C LEU A 39 0.95 7.90 21.20
N TYR A 40 -0.03 8.77 21.37
CA TYR A 40 0.03 9.88 22.30
C TYR A 40 -1.19 9.91 23.21
N LEU A 41 -0.98 10.26 24.47
CA LEU A 41 -2.03 10.88 25.28
C LEU A 41 -1.94 12.39 25.08
N VAL A 42 -3.04 13.02 24.69
CA VAL A 42 -3.17 14.47 24.65
C VAL A 42 -4.19 14.87 25.71
N ASN A 43 -3.78 15.67 26.69
CA ASN A 43 -4.66 16.14 27.75
C ASN A 43 -4.41 17.59 28.14
N ASP A 44 -5.48 18.33 28.35
CA ASP A 44 -5.48 19.71 28.85
C ASP A 44 -5.84 19.80 30.34
N TRP A 45 -6.44 18.74 30.89
CA TRP A 45 -6.62 18.58 32.34
C TRP A 45 -5.52 17.72 32.95
N SER A 46 -5.06 18.10 34.13
CA SER A 46 -4.00 17.37 34.82
C SER A 46 -4.44 15.93 35.12
N LEU A 47 -3.46 15.04 35.08
CA LEU A 47 -3.62 13.62 35.36
C LEU A 47 -2.32 13.15 36.01
N SER A 48 -2.44 12.34 37.06
CA SER A 48 -1.31 11.67 37.69
C SER A 48 -1.55 10.16 37.67
N ILE A 49 -0.86 9.46 36.79
CA ILE A 49 -0.95 8.01 36.63
C ILE A 49 0.45 7.41 36.50
N SER A 50 0.62 6.20 37.05
CA SER A 50 1.81 5.40 36.83
C SER A 50 1.91 4.90 35.39
N GLY A 51 3.09 4.40 35.01
CA GLY A 51 3.28 3.74 33.72
C GLY A 51 2.39 2.51 33.54
N ARG A 52 2.28 2.05 32.30
CA ARG A 52 1.54 0.83 31.91
C ARG A 52 2.45 -0.08 31.12
N SER A 53 2.19 -1.38 31.16
CA SER A 53 2.93 -2.41 30.42
C SER A 53 2.04 -3.27 29.51
N ASP A 54 0.73 -3.03 29.55
CA ASP A 54 -0.32 -3.85 28.97
C ASP A 54 -1.23 -3.05 28.01
N ASN A 55 -0.72 -1.93 27.48
CA ASN A 55 -1.37 -1.23 26.38
C ASN A 55 -1.22 -2.05 25.10
N THR A 56 -2.12 -1.86 24.14
CA THR A 56 -2.07 -2.59 22.87
C THR A 56 -2.18 -1.65 21.68
N CYS A 57 -1.44 -1.97 20.61
CA CYS A 57 -1.62 -1.40 19.28
C CYS A 57 -1.76 -2.56 18.30
N THR A 58 -2.84 -2.59 17.54
CA THR A 58 -3.11 -3.60 16.53
C THR A 58 -2.95 -2.98 15.15
N ILE A 59 -2.07 -3.55 14.33
CA ILE A 59 -1.85 -3.14 12.95
C ILE A 59 -2.17 -4.35 12.07
N ASP A 60 -3.14 -4.21 11.16
CA ASP A 60 -3.53 -5.26 10.21
C ASP A 60 -3.89 -6.59 10.92
N GLY A 61 -4.75 -6.49 11.94
CA GLY A 61 -5.24 -7.63 12.73
C GLY A 61 -4.24 -8.22 13.73
N SER A 62 -3.00 -7.72 13.80
CA SER A 62 -1.98 -8.24 14.70
C SER A 62 -1.68 -7.28 15.85
N ALA A 63 -2.00 -7.70 17.07
CA ALA A 63 -1.80 -6.92 18.28
C ALA A 63 -0.34 -6.97 18.76
N GLN A 64 0.17 -5.82 19.18
CA GLN A 64 1.46 -5.65 19.85
C GLN A 64 1.24 -4.97 21.18
N THR A 65 1.73 -5.58 22.25
CA THR A 65 1.72 -4.98 23.58
C THR A 65 2.86 -3.97 23.70
N PHE A 66 2.60 -2.82 24.34
CA PHE A 66 3.62 -1.80 24.58
C PHE A 66 3.50 -1.19 25.99
N SER A 67 4.65 -0.73 26.49
CA SER A 67 4.73 0.03 27.74
C SER A 67 4.65 1.53 27.49
N SER A 68 4.08 2.27 28.43
CA SER A 68 4.02 3.74 28.41
C SER A 68 4.58 4.33 29.71
N PRO A 69 5.18 5.53 29.67
CA PRO A 69 5.69 6.21 30.86
C PRO A 69 4.55 6.61 31.80
N ALA A 70 4.93 6.97 33.04
CA ALA A 70 4.03 7.69 33.94
C ALA A 70 3.74 9.10 33.40
N ILE A 71 2.56 9.63 33.70
CA ILE A 71 2.11 10.95 33.25
C ILE A 71 1.61 11.71 34.47
N SER A 72 2.14 12.91 34.69
CA SER A 72 1.83 13.77 35.83
C SER A 72 1.59 15.23 35.43
N SER A 73 1.37 15.50 34.14
CA SER A 73 1.25 16.85 33.57
C SER A 73 0.24 16.90 32.43
N THR A 74 0.04 18.09 31.87
CA THR A 74 -0.77 18.33 30.67
C THR A 74 0.12 18.42 29.44
N GLY A 75 -0.49 18.31 28.26
CA GLY A 75 0.16 18.44 26.96
C GLY A 75 0.02 17.18 26.11
N THR A 76 1.02 16.95 25.26
CA THR A 76 1.11 15.77 24.39
C THR A 76 2.21 14.86 24.91
N HIS A 77 1.85 13.67 25.36
CA HIS A 77 2.74 12.68 25.93
C HIS A 77 2.90 11.51 24.97
N LEU A 78 4.12 11.26 24.50
CA LEU A 78 4.39 10.06 23.72
C LEU A 78 4.27 8.83 24.63
N LEU A 79 3.37 7.92 24.27
CA LEU A 79 3.18 6.66 24.96
C LEU A 79 4.17 5.61 24.43
N ALA A 80 4.20 5.43 23.10
CA ALA A 80 5.09 4.48 22.43
C ALA A 80 5.18 4.78 20.92
N THR A 81 6.18 4.15 20.29
CA THR A 81 6.22 3.96 18.84
C THR A 81 6.13 2.47 18.55
N VAL A 82 5.17 2.07 17.72
CA VAL A 82 4.92 0.67 17.34
C VAL A 82 4.99 0.57 15.82
N SER A 83 5.70 -0.43 15.30
CA SER A 83 5.82 -0.64 13.86
C SER A 83 5.54 -2.09 13.47
N ARG A 84 4.99 -2.25 12.27
CA ARG A 84 4.73 -3.57 11.65
C ARG A 84 4.85 -3.49 10.14
N THR A 85 5.48 -4.50 9.54
CA THR A 85 5.46 -4.71 8.08
C THR A 85 4.21 -5.47 7.67
N VAL A 86 3.53 -4.98 6.63
CA VAL A 86 2.30 -5.54 6.07
C VAL A 86 2.46 -5.82 4.58
N ASN A 87 1.81 -6.87 4.09
CA ASN A 87 1.80 -7.23 2.67
C ASN A 87 0.68 -6.48 1.93
N HIS A 88 0.95 -6.07 0.69
CA HIS A 88 -0.04 -5.54 -0.24
C HIS A 88 -0.64 -6.65 -1.10
N ALA A 89 -1.80 -6.38 -1.71
CA ALA A 89 -2.35 -7.22 -2.77
C ALA A 89 -1.42 -7.24 -3.99
N SER A 90 -1.65 -8.15 -4.94
CA SER A 90 -0.81 -8.32 -6.14
C SER A 90 -0.75 -7.06 -7.02
N ASP A 91 -1.81 -6.25 -6.98
CA ASP A 91 -1.91 -4.95 -7.66
C ASP A 91 -1.31 -3.78 -6.87
N GLY A 92 -0.72 -4.07 -5.71
CA GLY A 92 -0.07 -3.09 -4.84
C GLY A 92 -1.04 -2.31 -3.95
N SER A 93 -2.34 -2.59 -3.98
CA SER A 93 -3.32 -1.96 -3.09
C SER A 93 -3.28 -2.57 -1.68
N LYS A 94 -3.66 -1.79 -0.66
CA LYS A 94 -3.84 -2.26 0.71
C LYS A 94 -4.77 -1.34 1.50
N THR A 95 -5.79 -1.93 2.10
CA THR A 95 -6.57 -1.33 3.20
C THR A 95 -6.34 -2.17 4.44
N LEU A 96 -6.20 -1.52 5.59
CA LEU A 96 -6.02 -2.18 6.88
C LEU A 96 -6.68 -1.37 7.99
N THR A 97 -6.91 -2.02 9.12
CA THR A 97 -7.33 -1.35 10.36
C THR A 97 -6.12 -1.14 11.26
N ILE A 98 -6.02 0.05 11.85
CA ILE A 98 -5.16 0.31 13.00
C ILE A 98 -6.05 0.59 14.19
N SER A 99 -5.79 -0.06 15.32
CA SER A 99 -6.44 0.26 16.60
C SER A 99 -5.43 0.34 17.73
N ALA A 100 -5.77 1.10 18.76
CA ALA A 100 -4.96 1.25 19.95
C ALA A 100 -5.83 1.31 21.19
N VAL A 101 -5.34 0.72 22.28
CA VAL A 101 -5.94 0.78 23.61
C VAL A 101 -4.89 1.25 24.60
N PHE A 102 -5.16 2.38 25.25
CA PHE A 102 -4.38 2.89 26.37
C PHE A 102 -5.08 2.56 27.68
N GLN A 103 -4.42 1.82 28.57
CA GLN A 103 -4.93 1.38 29.86
C GLN A 103 -4.89 2.51 30.90
N ILE A 104 -5.60 3.61 30.66
CA ILE A 104 -5.49 4.84 31.48
C ILE A 104 -5.70 4.59 32.98
N ARG A 105 -6.70 3.76 33.36
CA ARG A 105 -7.02 3.38 34.76
C ARG A 105 -6.98 4.57 35.72
N ALA A 106 -7.84 5.55 35.47
CA ALA A 106 -7.89 6.79 36.22
C ALA A 106 -9.32 7.14 36.66
N THR A 107 -9.45 7.64 37.88
CA THR A 107 -10.69 8.27 38.35
C THR A 107 -10.60 9.76 38.07
N ILE A 108 -11.50 10.23 37.20
CA ILE A 108 -11.47 11.56 36.64
C ILE A 108 -12.82 12.21 36.97
N SER A 109 -12.81 13.17 37.91
CA SER A 109 -14.01 13.79 38.49
C SER A 109 -15.08 12.79 38.93
N GLY A 110 -14.66 11.85 39.77
CA GLY A 110 -15.56 10.84 40.35
C GLY A 110 -15.93 9.69 39.41
N THR A 111 -15.57 9.74 38.13
CA THR A 111 -15.84 8.65 37.17
C THR A 111 -14.58 7.87 36.87
N TYR A 112 -14.63 6.54 36.99
CA TYR A 112 -13.52 5.67 36.64
C TYR A 112 -13.49 5.37 35.14
N TYR A 113 -12.32 5.55 34.52
CA TYR A 113 -12.05 5.18 33.14
C TYR A 113 -10.96 4.11 33.12
N GLY A 114 -11.31 2.91 32.63
CA GLY A 114 -10.36 1.82 32.46
C GLY A 114 -9.43 2.02 31.27
N THR A 115 -9.98 2.47 30.14
CA THR A 115 -9.25 2.57 28.87
C THR A 115 -9.67 3.80 28.04
N ILE A 116 -8.77 4.27 27.18
CA ILE A 116 -9.11 5.06 26.00
C ILE A 116 -8.77 4.22 24.77
N SER A 117 -9.68 4.15 23.80
CA SER A 117 -9.45 3.41 22.55
C SER A 117 -9.56 4.33 21.34
N ALA A 118 -8.77 4.05 20.31
CA ALA A 118 -8.82 4.74 19.03
C ALA A 118 -8.74 3.70 17.90
N SER A 119 -9.48 3.89 16.81
CA SER A 119 -9.37 3.01 15.64
C SER A 119 -9.69 3.75 14.34
N ALA A 120 -9.07 3.31 13.25
CA ALA A 120 -9.39 3.78 11.92
C ALA A 120 -9.15 2.68 10.88
N ASN A 121 -9.98 2.68 9.83
CA ASN A 121 -9.70 1.99 8.58
C ASN A 121 -8.89 2.92 7.69
N ILE A 122 -7.76 2.43 7.19
CA ILE A 122 -6.79 3.21 6.45
C ILE A 122 -6.54 2.53 5.11
N THR A 123 -6.65 3.29 4.03
CA THR A 123 -6.19 2.88 2.70
C THR A 123 -4.82 3.51 2.45
N LEU A 124 -3.80 2.67 2.41
CA LEU A 124 -2.42 3.06 2.19
C LEU A 124 -2.22 3.61 0.77
N ASP A 125 -1.14 4.34 0.54
CA ASP A 125 -0.69 4.60 -0.82
C ASP A 125 -0.28 3.28 -1.48
N SER A 126 -0.86 3.02 -2.65
CA SER A 126 -0.54 1.83 -3.43
C SER A 126 0.93 1.79 -3.83
N ILE A 127 1.47 0.59 -3.95
CA ILE A 127 2.77 0.34 -4.55
C ILE A 127 2.55 0.22 -6.06
N PRO A 128 3.20 1.05 -6.91
CA PRO A 128 3.05 0.91 -8.36
C PRO A 128 3.48 -0.48 -8.82
N ARG A 129 2.64 -1.14 -9.63
CA ARG A 129 2.93 -2.46 -10.20
C ARG A 129 2.87 -2.37 -11.72
N ALA A 130 4.00 -2.64 -12.37
CA ALA A 130 4.08 -2.70 -13.82
C ALA A 130 3.52 -4.03 -14.32
N SER A 131 2.70 -3.97 -15.37
CA SER A 131 2.33 -5.18 -16.13
C SER A 131 3.46 -5.53 -17.08
N SER A 132 3.56 -6.80 -17.46
CA SER A 132 4.58 -7.25 -18.41
C SER A 132 3.94 -7.93 -19.62
N VAL A 133 4.71 -7.98 -20.71
CA VAL A 133 4.31 -8.61 -21.97
C VAL A 133 5.35 -9.63 -22.38
N SER A 134 4.91 -10.73 -22.97
CA SER A 134 5.79 -11.77 -23.51
C SER A 134 5.22 -12.31 -24.81
N ALA A 135 6.11 -12.66 -25.73
CA ALA A 135 5.78 -13.28 -27.01
C ALA A 135 6.89 -14.27 -27.38
N GLY A 136 6.50 -15.37 -28.01
CA GLY A 136 7.46 -16.25 -28.67
C GLY A 136 7.86 -15.72 -30.04
N ASN A 137 8.73 -16.44 -30.73
CA ASN A 137 9.02 -16.18 -32.14
C ASN A 137 7.73 -16.27 -32.96
N MET A 138 7.57 -15.34 -33.91
CA MET A 138 6.41 -15.29 -34.80
C MET A 138 6.87 -15.31 -36.25
N THR A 139 6.06 -15.95 -37.10
CA THR A 139 6.25 -15.93 -38.55
C THR A 139 5.47 -14.77 -39.15
N LEU A 140 6.14 -13.95 -39.97
CA LEU A 140 5.47 -12.86 -40.69
C LEU A 140 4.32 -13.41 -41.54
N GLY A 141 3.19 -12.69 -41.55
CA GLY A 141 1.96 -13.10 -42.24
C GLY A 141 1.14 -14.17 -41.53
N SER A 142 1.62 -14.73 -40.41
CA SER A 142 0.91 -15.74 -39.61
C SER A 142 0.53 -15.20 -38.23
N ALA A 143 -0.61 -15.66 -37.69
CA ALA A 143 -1.06 -15.24 -36.37
C ALA A 143 -0.16 -15.82 -35.27
N GLY A 144 0.41 -14.96 -34.46
CA GLY A 144 1.11 -15.29 -33.22
C GLY A 144 0.33 -14.83 -31.99
N LYS A 145 0.74 -15.31 -30.82
CA LYS A 145 0.14 -14.97 -29.53
C LYS A 145 1.09 -14.13 -28.69
N ILE A 146 0.56 -13.04 -28.15
CA ILE A 146 1.22 -12.18 -27.17
C ILE A 146 0.49 -12.35 -25.84
N ASN A 147 1.21 -12.69 -24.78
CA ASN A 147 0.66 -12.80 -23.43
C ASN A 147 0.94 -11.53 -22.63
N ILE A 148 -0.04 -11.08 -21.86
CA ILE A 148 0.04 -9.93 -20.97
C ILE A 148 -0.13 -10.44 -19.54
N SER A 149 0.92 -10.32 -18.74
CA SER A 149 0.87 -10.56 -17.30
C SER A 149 0.47 -9.25 -16.61
N ARG A 150 -0.82 -9.13 -16.34
CA ARG A 150 -1.42 -7.91 -15.80
C ARG A 150 -1.09 -7.78 -14.31
N ALA A 151 -0.62 -6.61 -13.92
CA ALA A 151 -0.42 -6.26 -12.52
C ALA A 151 -1.75 -6.06 -11.77
N SER A 152 -2.78 -5.56 -12.47
CA SER A 152 -4.14 -5.40 -11.94
C SER A 152 -5.17 -5.75 -13.01
N SER A 153 -6.26 -6.39 -12.61
CA SER A 153 -7.43 -6.66 -13.46
C SER A 153 -8.23 -5.41 -13.82
N SER A 154 -7.96 -4.28 -13.16
CA SER A 154 -8.55 -2.98 -13.48
C SER A 154 -7.81 -2.22 -14.59
N PHE A 155 -6.57 -2.59 -14.92
CA PHE A 155 -5.77 -1.86 -15.90
C PHE A 155 -6.15 -2.19 -17.34
N THR A 156 -6.08 -1.22 -18.24
CA THR A 156 -6.15 -1.47 -19.69
C THR A 156 -4.77 -1.32 -20.29
N HIS A 157 -4.45 -2.10 -21.32
CA HIS A 157 -3.13 -2.13 -21.91
C HIS A 157 -3.14 -1.69 -23.37
N THR A 158 -2.14 -0.90 -23.76
CA THR A 158 -1.84 -0.64 -25.18
C THR A 158 -0.55 -1.35 -25.53
N LEU A 159 -0.62 -2.19 -26.55
CA LEU A 159 0.53 -2.92 -27.09
C LEU A 159 1.01 -2.23 -28.35
N THR A 160 2.28 -1.86 -28.39
CA THR A 160 2.96 -1.37 -29.60
C THR A 160 4.15 -2.27 -29.94
N TYR A 161 4.58 -2.23 -31.20
CA TYR A 161 5.79 -2.91 -31.64
C TYR A 161 6.77 -1.93 -32.28
N SER A 162 8.05 -2.28 -32.25
CA SER A 162 9.08 -1.75 -33.14
C SER A 162 9.89 -2.89 -33.76
N PHE A 163 10.17 -2.76 -35.06
CA PHE A 163 10.92 -3.71 -35.87
C PHE A 163 11.70 -2.94 -36.94
N GLY A 164 13.03 -2.94 -36.84
CA GLY A 164 13.87 -2.02 -37.62
C GLY A 164 13.47 -0.57 -37.36
N ASN A 165 13.19 0.17 -38.45
CA ASN A 165 12.73 1.57 -38.40
C ASN A 165 11.20 1.70 -38.40
N THR A 166 10.46 0.59 -38.42
CA THR A 166 9.00 0.59 -38.41
C THR A 166 8.48 0.39 -36.99
N SER A 167 7.40 1.07 -36.65
CA SER A 167 6.65 0.84 -35.41
C SER A 167 5.15 0.90 -35.67
N GLY A 168 4.36 0.38 -34.73
CA GLY A 168 2.91 0.43 -34.84
C GLY A 168 2.20 -0.07 -33.60
N THR A 169 0.87 0.00 -33.62
CA THR A 169 0.01 -0.45 -32.53
C THR A 169 -0.57 -1.83 -32.85
N ILE A 170 -0.48 -2.74 -31.90
CA ILE A 170 -1.04 -4.09 -31.98
C ILE A 170 -2.45 -4.12 -31.38
N ALA A 171 -2.62 -3.51 -30.21
CA ALA A 171 -3.89 -3.42 -29.50
C ALA A 171 -3.93 -2.13 -28.69
N THR A 172 -5.12 -1.55 -28.54
CA THR A 172 -5.34 -0.32 -27.78
C THR A 172 -6.31 -0.58 -26.65
N LYS A 173 -5.96 -0.15 -25.42
CA LYS A 173 -6.81 -0.26 -24.22
C LYS A 173 -7.45 -1.65 -24.03
N THR A 174 -6.72 -2.72 -24.30
CA THR A 174 -7.22 -4.09 -24.10
C THR A 174 -7.22 -4.47 -22.62
N THR A 175 -8.23 -5.22 -22.19
CA THR A 175 -8.27 -5.89 -20.89
C THR A 175 -7.89 -7.38 -21.01
N ALA A 176 -7.59 -7.87 -22.21
CA ALA A 176 -7.23 -9.26 -22.40
C ALA A 176 -5.89 -9.60 -21.72
N THR A 177 -5.74 -10.84 -21.26
CA THR A 177 -4.45 -11.41 -20.82
C THR A 177 -3.66 -12.01 -21.97
N SER A 178 -4.25 -12.07 -23.17
CA SER A 178 -3.54 -12.42 -24.40
C SER A 178 -4.16 -11.75 -25.62
N VAL A 179 -3.33 -11.37 -26.58
CA VAL A 179 -3.72 -10.74 -27.85
C VAL A 179 -3.16 -11.58 -29.00
N SER A 180 -3.98 -11.83 -30.01
CA SER A 180 -3.54 -12.40 -31.28
C SER A 180 -3.01 -11.28 -32.18
N TRP A 181 -1.83 -11.44 -32.75
CA TRP A 181 -1.24 -10.48 -33.68
C TRP A 181 -0.64 -11.20 -34.88
N THR A 182 -0.93 -10.71 -36.08
CA THR A 182 -0.32 -11.17 -37.32
C THR A 182 0.65 -10.09 -37.80
N PRO A 183 1.97 -10.25 -37.60
CA PRO A 183 2.95 -9.29 -38.08
C PRO A 183 2.90 -9.23 -39.61
N SER A 184 2.82 -8.02 -40.19
CA SER A 184 2.72 -7.88 -41.65
C SER A 184 3.96 -8.44 -42.37
N LEU A 185 3.77 -9.07 -43.54
CA LEU A 185 4.87 -9.46 -44.43
C LEU A 185 5.73 -8.26 -44.87
N SER A 186 5.16 -7.06 -44.89
CA SER A 186 5.91 -5.83 -45.22
C SER A 186 7.05 -5.53 -44.23
N LEU A 187 7.01 -6.09 -43.02
CA LEU A 187 8.11 -5.97 -42.05
C LEU A 187 9.39 -6.65 -42.54
N ALA A 188 9.30 -7.60 -43.48
CA ALA A 188 10.47 -8.23 -44.11
C ALA A 188 11.37 -7.19 -44.82
N ASN A 189 10.81 -6.05 -45.27
CA ASN A 189 11.58 -4.96 -45.87
C ASN A 189 12.60 -4.34 -44.89
N GLN A 190 12.44 -4.56 -43.58
CA GLN A 190 13.39 -4.09 -42.56
C GLN A 190 14.59 -5.04 -42.36
N ILE A 191 14.55 -6.23 -42.96
CA ILE A 191 15.59 -7.26 -42.87
C ILE A 191 15.98 -7.80 -44.26
N PRO A 192 16.42 -6.94 -45.21
CA PRO A 192 16.56 -7.30 -46.62
C PRO A 192 17.56 -8.45 -46.89
N ASN A 193 18.50 -8.70 -45.97
CA ASN A 193 19.54 -9.71 -46.11
C ASN A 193 19.48 -10.78 -44.99
N ALA A 194 18.33 -10.95 -44.34
CA ALA A 194 18.16 -11.91 -43.25
C ALA A 194 16.78 -12.59 -43.28
N THR A 195 16.71 -13.79 -42.72
CA THR A 195 15.46 -14.57 -42.61
C THR A 195 14.72 -14.35 -41.29
N SER A 196 15.30 -13.58 -40.36
CA SER A 196 14.73 -13.24 -39.05
C SER A 196 15.24 -11.89 -38.55
N GLY A 197 14.49 -11.25 -37.65
CA GLY A 197 14.89 -10.03 -36.95
C GLY A 197 14.26 -9.92 -35.57
N THR A 198 14.70 -8.93 -34.78
CA THR A 198 14.19 -8.69 -33.43
C THR A 198 13.01 -7.72 -33.46
N CYS A 199 11.90 -8.13 -32.85
CA CYS A 199 10.74 -7.27 -32.60
C CYS A 199 10.69 -6.92 -31.12
N THR A 200 10.60 -5.63 -30.80
CA THR A 200 10.35 -5.18 -29.42
C THR A 200 8.88 -4.87 -29.28
N ILE A 201 8.21 -5.54 -28.32
CA ILE A 201 6.82 -5.26 -27.97
C ILE A 201 6.80 -4.49 -26.65
N THR A 202 6.13 -3.33 -26.66
CA THR A 202 5.97 -2.48 -25.48
C THR A 202 4.53 -2.55 -25.00
N CYS A 203 4.34 -2.66 -23.68
CA CYS A 203 3.04 -2.64 -23.03
C CYS A 203 2.95 -1.41 -22.12
N THR A 204 1.95 -0.57 -22.34
CA THR A 204 1.63 0.60 -21.49
C THR A 204 0.24 0.51 -20.90
#